data_AF-A0A950LL98-F1
#
_entry.id   AF-A0A950LL98-F1
#
_cell.length_a   1.000
_cell.length_b   1.000
_cell.length_c   1.000
_cell.angle_alpha   90.00
_cell.angle_beta   90.00
_cell.angle_gamma   90.00
#
_symmetry.space_group_name_H-M   'P 1'
#
loop_
_entity.id
_entity.type
_entity.pdbx_description
1 polymer ?
#
loop_
_entity_poly.entity_id
_entity_poly.type
_entity_poly.pdbx_seq_one_letter_code
_entity_poly.pdbx_strand_id
1 'polypeptide(L)'
;MARGVTSTQPQLAVLASGSGTILEAVLAADLPVVLVVADRPCRALEVGERDGRPTRLVDRGTFGGFGPAFDRDAYTDALTAVLVDADVDVVAMAGFGTVLGTSVHDAFPGRILNTHPALLPAFPGWHAVREALAAGVTTTGTTVHVATLEMDAGPILAQAPVAVLPGDTEATLHERIKEVERTLYPDTISAFLSSVGTGSPAAA
;
A
#
# COMPACT_ATOMS: atom_id res chain seq x y z
N MET A 1 13.94 34.49 -13.03
CA MET A 1 13.96 34.43 -11.56
C MET A 1 13.93 32.96 -11.19
N ALA A 2 15.06 32.42 -10.73
CA ALA A 2 15.20 31.01 -10.40
C ALA A 2 14.30 30.66 -9.19
N ARG A 3 13.44 29.64 -9.32
CA ARG A 3 12.72 29.07 -8.17
C ARG A 3 13.76 28.39 -7.30
N GLY A 4 13.91 28.86 -6.06
CA GLY A 4 14.79 28.25 -5.07
C GLY A 4 14.39 26.81 -4.81
N VAL A 5 15.37 25.92 -4.71
CA VAL A 5 15.19 24.53 -4.28
C VAL A 5 14.90 24.56 -2.78
N THR A 6 13.63 24.64 -2.41
CA THR A 6 13.18 24.14 -1.10
C THR A 6 12.90 22.65 -1.31
N SER A 7 13.75 21.77 -0.76
CA SER A 7 13.46 20.33 -0.77
C SER A 7 12.26 20.07 0.14
N THR A 8 11.06 20.14 -0.41
CA THR A 8 9.86 19.68 0.28
C THR A 8 9.93 18.16 0.37
N GLN A 9 9.79 17.63 1.58
CA GLN A 9 9.71 16.19 1.80
C GLN A 9 8.57 15.62 0.93
N PRO A 10 8.76 14.49 0.21
CA PRO A 10 7.71 13.96 -0.65
C PRO A 10 6.44 13.64 0.16
N GLN A 11 5.28 14.00 -0.37
CA GLN A 11 3.97 13.84 0.28
C GLN A 11 3.46 12.40 0.10
N LEU A 12 3.10 11.73 1.19
CA LEU A 12 2.68 10.32 1.19
C LEU A 12 1.16 10.20 1.37
N ALA A 13 0.51 9.42 0.51
CA ALA A 13 -0.82 8.90 0.78
C ALA A 13 -0.78 7.43 1.20
N VAL A 14 -1.63 7.05 2.16
CA VAL A 14 -1.79 5.66 2.59
C VAL A 14 -3.18 5.15 2.23
N LEU A 15 -3.25 4.07 1.46
CA LEU A 15 -4.48 3.39 1.08
C LEU A 15 -4.72 2.18 1.99
N ALA A 16 -5.93 1.99 2.53
CA ALA A 16 -6.27 0.86 3.40
C ALA A 16 -7.72 0.38 3.24
N SER A 17 -7.99 -0.88 3.59
CA SER A 17 -9.35 -1.48 3.48
C SER A 17 -9.87 -2.13 4.78
N GLY A 18 -9.14 -2.02 5.89
CA GLY A 18 -9.40 -2.85 7.07
C GLY A 18 -9.00 -2.22 8.40
N SER A 19 -8.34 -3.03 9.25
CA SER A 19 -8.03 -2.66 10.62
C SER A 19 -7.12 -1.44 10.75
N GLY A 20 -6.28 -1.13 9.74
CA GLY A 20 -5.35 -0.01 9.79
C GLY A 20 -4.13 -0.25 10.68
N THR A 21 -3.82 -1.49 11.08
CA THR A 21 -2.66 -1.78 11.94
C THR A 21 -1.31 -1.47 11.29
N ILE A 22 -1.24 -1.58 9.96
CA ILE A 22 -0.05 -1.16 9.19
C ILE A 22 0.00 0.37 9.09
N LEU A 23 -1.15 1.04 8.91
CA LEU A 23 -1.24 2.50 8.96
C LEU A 23 -0.77 3.03 10.33
N GLU A 24 -1.18 2.42 11.44
CA GLU A 24 -0.69 2.79 12.78
C GLU A 24 0.84 2.75 12.87
N ALA A 25 1.48 1.75 12.26
CA ALA A 25 2.93 1.65 12.22
C ALA A 25 3.58 2.73 11.32
N VAL A 26 2.98 3.01 10.16
CA VAL A 26 3.43 4.08 9.25
C VAL A 26 3.36 5.46 9.94
N LEU A 27 2.28 5.74 10.67
CA LEU A 27 2.12 6.99 11.42
C LEU A 27 3.08 7.07 12.61
N ALA A 28 3.28 5.96 13.33
CA ALA A 28 4.24 5.90 14.44
C ALA A 28 5.69 6.12 14.00
N ALA A 29 6.02 5.86 12.73
CA ALA A 29 7.32 6.14 12.13
C ALA A 29 7.50 7.61 11.68
N ASP A 30 6.53 8.49 11.96
CA ASP A 30 6.54 9.93 11.62
C ASP A 30 6.80 10.20 10.12
N LEU A 31 6.26 9.33 9.27
CA LEU A 31 6.30 9.50 7.82
C LEU A 31 5.40 10.66 7.39
N PRO A 32 5.69 11.35 6.25
CA PRO A 32 4.99 12.55 5.80
C PRO A 32 3.61 12.23 5.19
N VAL A 33 2.77 11.55 5.96
CA VAL A 33 1.42 11.17 5.56
C VAL A 33 0.55 12.42 5.50
N VAL A 34 0.06 12.73 4.31
CA VAL A 34 -0.85 13.87 4.06
C VAL A 34 -2.28 13.45 3.83
N LEU A 35 -2.50 12.18 3.51
CA LEU A 35 -3.82 11.66 3.20
C LEU A 35 -3.91 10.17 3.52
N VAL A 36 -4.98 9.78 4.20
CA VAL A 36 -5.41 8.39 4.33
C VAL A 36 -6.66 8.19 3.49
N VAL A 37 -6.65 7.21 2.59
CA VAL A 37 -7.82 6.87 1.77
C VAL A 37 -8.25 5.43 2.03
N ALA A 38 -9.55 5.20 2.12
CA ALA A 38 -10.10 3.86 2.15
C ALA A 38 -11.07 3.62 1.00
N ASP A 39 -11.18 2.36 0.58
CA ASP A 39 -12.12 1.93 -0.46
C ASP A 39 -13.50 1.52 0.09
N ARG A 40 -13.63 1.48 1.41
CA ARG A 40 -14.84 1.10 2.14
C ARG A 40 -14.78 1.66 3.57
N PRO A 41 -15.92 1.84 4.27
CA PRO A 41 -15.90 2.16 5.69
C PRO A 41 -15.08 1.13 6.48
N CYS A 42 -14.03 1.58 7.16
CA CYS A 42 -13.13 0.72 7.92
C CYS A 42 -12.40 1.51 9.02
N ARG A 43 -11.84 0.78 10.00
CA ARG A 43 -11.11 1.35 11.14
C ARG A 43 -9.91 2.22 10.73
N ALA A 44 -9.31 1.98 9.56
CA ALA A 44 -8.16 2.77 9.12
C ALA A 44 -8.49 4.27 8.95
N LEU A 45 -9.74 4.63 8.61
CA LEU A 45 -10.18 6.03 8.58
C LEU A 45 -10.15 6.64 9.99
N GLU A 46 -10.71 5.95 10.97
CA GLU A 46 -10.69 6.39 12.38
C GLU A 46 -9.25 6.55 12.91
N VAL A 47 -8.34 5.66 12.50
CA VAL A 47 -6.92 5.74 12.83
C VAL A 47 -6.30 7.03 12.28
N GLY A 48 -6.54 7.35 11.00
CA GLY A 48 -6.04 8.57 10.37
C GLY A 48 -6.60 9.83 11.04
N GLU A 49 -7.90 9.87 11.29
CA GLU A 49 -8.57 10.99 11.98
C GLU A 49 -8.02 11.23 13.39
N ARG A 50 -7.81 10.15 14.16
CA ARG A 50 -7.26 10.23 15.52
C ARG A 50 -5.82 10.76 15.54
N ASP A 51 -5.05 10.50 14.49
CA ASP A 51 -3.69 11.05 14.31
C ASP A 51 -3.70 12.48 13.73
N GLY A 52 -4.87 13.04 13.44
CA GLY A 52 -5.02 14.38 12.85
C GLY A 52 -4.70 14.44 11.35
N ARG A 53 -4.73 13.30 10.65
CA ARG A 53 -4.51 13.22 9.21
C ARG A 53 -5.84 13.36 8.45
N PRO A 54 -5.88 14.11 7.34
CA PRO A 54 -7.03 14.09 6.44
C PRO A 54 -7.37 12.67 5.99
N THR A 55 -8.65 12.32 6.05
CA THR A 55 -9.18 11.04 5.61
C THR A 55 -10.16 11.22 4.46
N ARG A 56 -10.17 10.27 3.52
CA ARG A 56 -11.15 10.21 2.44
C ARG A 56 -11.66 8.79 2.25
N LEU A 57 -12.96 8.67 2.09
CA LEU A 57 -13.60 7.44 1.63
C LEU A 57 -13.90 7.59 0.14
N VAL A 58 -13.23 6.80 -0.69
CA VAL A 58 -13.62 6.58 -2.08
C VAL A 58 -14.35 5.25 -2.10
N ASP A 59 -15.65 5.27 -1.84
CA ASP A 59 -16.42 4.05 -1.60
C ASP A 59 -16.59 3.24 -2.89
N ARG A 60 -15.90 2.09 -2.99
CA ARG A 60 -16.05 1.18 -4.13
C ARG A 60 -17.49 0.69 -4.34
N GLY A 61 -18.33 0.76 -3.30
CA GLY A 61 -19.75 0.44 -3.36
C GLY A 61 -20.51 1.30 -4.36
N THR A 62 -20.10 2.55 -4.57
CA THR A 62 -20.73 3.45 -5.57
C THR A 62 -20.36 3.09 -7.01
N PHE A 63 -19.41 2.18 -7.19
CA PHE A 63 -18.92 1.71 -8.49
C PHE A 63 -19.28 0.24 -8.74
N GLY A 64 -20.22 -0.35 -8.00
CA GLY A 64 -20.64 -1.76 -8.20
C GLY A 64 -20.04 -2.78 -7.22
N GLY A 65 -19.23 -2.33 -6.25
CA GLY A 65 -18.82 -3.14 -5.09
C GLY A 65 -17.88 -4.30 -5.44
N PHE A 66 -18.17 -5.50 -4.91
CA PHE A 66 -17.37 -6.72 -5.12
C PHE A 66 -17.91 -7.63 -6.22
N GLY A 67 -18.97 -7.19 -6.91
CA GLY A 67 -19.66 -7.98 -7.90
C GLY A 67 -19.14 -7.77 -9.32
N PRO A 68 -19.74 -8.47 -10.30
CA PRO A 68 -19.38 -8.33 -11.72
C PRO A 68 -19.74 -6.95 -12.30
N ALA A 69 -20.53 -6.14 -11.58
CA ALA A 69 -20.87 -4.78 -11.95
C ALA A 69 -19.80 -3.75 -11.54
N PHE A 70 -18.69 -4.19 -10.94
CA PHE A 70 -17.63 -3.29 -10.48
C PHE A 70 -16.93 -2.60 -11.65
N ASP A 71 -17.15 -1.29 -11.78
CA ASP A 71 -16.44 -0.44 -12.72
C ASP A 71 -15.09 -0.02 -12.12
N ARG A 72 -14.09 -0.88 -12.33
CA ARG A 72 -12.74 -0.69 -11.81
C ARG A 72 -12.09 0.60 -12.32
N ASP A 73 -12.32 0.94 -13.57
CA ASP A 73 -11.61 2.05 -14.19
C ASP A 73 -12.20 3.38 -13.69
N ALA A 74 -13.53 3.52 -13.64
CA ALA A 74 -14.17 4.68 -13.03
C ALA A 74 -13.84 4.85 -11.54
N TYR A 75 -13.75 3.74 -10.79
CA TYR A 75 -13.27 3.76 -9.40
C TYR A 75 -11.84 4.29 -9.30
N THR A 76 -10.96 3.80 -10.17
CA THR A 76 -9.54 4.19 -10.18
C THR A 76 -9.38 5.65 -10.57
N ASP A 77 -10.18 6.16 -11.51
CA ASP A 77 -10.17 7.57 -11.90
C ASP A 77 -10.56 8.48 -10.73
N ALA A 78 -11.62 8.11 -9.99
CA ALA A 78 -12.06 8.85 -8.81
C ALA A 78 -11.00 8.84 -7.68
N LEU A 79 -10.39 7.68 -7.44
CA LEU A 79 -9.29 7.57 -6.47
C LEU A 79 -8.08 8.42 -6.90
N THR A 80 -7.71 8.38 -8.18
CA THR A 80 -6.58 9.13 -8.73
C THR A 80 -6.80 10.63 -8.58
N ALA A 81 -8.00 11.13 -8.89
CA ALA A 81 -8.33 12.54 -8.71
C ALA A 81 -8.16 12.97 -7.23
N VAL A 82 -8.64 12.17 -6.27
CA VAL A 82 -8.47 12.45 -4.83
C VAL A 82 -6.99 12.53 -4.43
N LEU A 83 -6.14 11.66 -4.98
CA LEU A 83 -4.70 11.66 -4.69
C LEU A 83 -3.99 12.87 -5.31
N VAL A 84 -4.32 13.21 -6.56
CA VAL A 84 -3.75 14.36 -7.27
C VAL A 84 -4.17 15.69 -6.62
N ASP A 85 -5.43 15.84 -6.25
CA ASP A 85 -5.96 17.04 -5.59
C ASP A 85 -5.33 17.29 -4.21
N ALA A 86 -4.73 16.26 -3.60
CA ALA A 86 -4.02 16.32 -2.34
C ALA A 86 -2.49 16.49 -2.48
N ASP A 87 -2.00 16.78 -3.70
CA ASP A 87 -0.58 16.98 -4.00
C ASP A 87 0.31 15.80 -3.55
N VAL A 88 -0.19 14.56 -3.70
CA VAL A 88 0.54 13.35 -3.32
C VAL A 88 1.72 13.11 -4.27
N ASP A 89 2.86 12.66 -3.74
CA ASP A 89 4.04 12.24 -4.52
C ASP A 89 4.19 10.72 -4.60
N VAL A 90 3.85 10.02 -3.50
CA VAL A 90 4.02 8.57 -3.33
C VAL A 90 2.77 7.99 -2.68
N VAL A 91 2.34 6.83 -3.16
CA VAL A 91 1.18 6.09 -2.64
C VAL A 91 1.67 4.81 -1.96
N ALA A 92 1.23 4.54 -0.73
CA ALA A 92 1.50 3.29 -0.03
C ALA A 92 0.19 2.51 0.22
N MET A 93 0.07 1.32 -0.37
CA MET A 93 -1.03 0.40 -0.14
C MET A 93 -0.74 -0.44 1.12
N ALA A 94 -1.49 -0.19 2.19
CA ALA A 94 -1.33 -0.81 3.51
C ALA A 94 -2.49 -1.79 3.78
N GLY A 95 -2.46 -2.95 3.13
CA GLY A 95 -3.57 -3.91 3.15
C GLY A 95 -4.79 -3.39 2.38
N PHE A 96 -4.54 -2.73 1.25
CA PHE A 96 -5.58 -2.22 0.36
C PHE A 96 -6.09 -3.35 -0.55
N GLY A 97 -7.41 -3.56 -0.56
CA GLY A 97 -8.03 -4.74 -1.14
C GLY A 97 -8.72 -4.53 -2.49
N THR A 98 -8.34 -3.50 -3.22
CA THR A 98 -8.90 -3.21 -4.55
C THR A 98 -7.78 -3.10 -5.58
N VAL A 99 -7.86 -3.95 -6.62
CA VAL A 99 -6.95 -3.88 -7.78
C VAL A 99 -7.28 -2.63 -8.58
N LEU A 100 -6.27 -1.81 -8.84
CA LEU A 100 -6.42 -0.52 -9.52
C LEU A 100 -6.24 -0.67 -11.04
N GLY A 101 -6.87 0.24 -11.78
CA GLY A 101 -6.73 0.40 -13.23
C GLY A 101 -5.59 1.34 -13.60
N THR A 102 -5.53 1.72 -14.87
CA THR A 102 -4.37 2.41 -15.47
C THR A 102 -4.13 3.82 -14.93
N SER A 103 -5.17 4.60 -14.67
CA SER A 103 -5.04 6.05 -14.39
C SER A 103 -4.13 6.37 -13.19
N VAL A 104 -4.16 5.56 -12.13
CA VAL A 104 -3.27 5.75 -10.99
C VAL A 104 -1.81 5.43 -11.32
N HIS A 105 -1.55 4.41 -12.15
CA HIS A 105 -0.19 4.04 -12.53
C HIS A 105 0.43 5.07 -13.49
N ASP A 106 -0.38 5.72 -14.32
CA ASP A 106 0.04 6.83 -15.16
C ASP A 106 0.34 8.10 -14.34
N ALA A 107 -0.48 8.38 -13.31
CA ALA A 107 -0.27 9.52 -12.42
C ALA A 107 0.92 9.34 -11.46
N PHE A 108 1.20 8.10 -11.04
CA PHE A 108 2.24 7.77 -10.05
C PHE A 108 3.23 6.71 -10.59
N PRO A 109 3.93 6.98 -11.71
CA PRO A 109 4.75 5.97 -12.38
C PRO A 109 5.90 5.51 -11.50
N GLY A 110 5.87 4.24 -11.11
CA GLY A 110 6.86 3.63 -10.22
C GLY A 110 6.83 4.13 -8.78
N ARG A 111 5.78 4.85 -8.36
CA ARG A 111 5.66 5.50 -7.03
C ARG A 111 4.49 4.99 -6.20
N ILE A 112 3.98 3.81 -6.54
CA ILE A 112 2.95 3.11 -5.78
C ILE A 112 3.62 1.92 -5.11
N LEU A 113 3.68 1.91 -3.79
CA LEU A 113 4.24 0.82 -2.99
C LEU A 113 3.12 -0.07 -2.49
N ASN A 114 3.38 -1.37 -2.43
CA ASN A 114 2.47 -2.36 -1.88
C ASN A 114 3.21 -3.33 -0.97
N THR A 115 2.49 -3.86 0.01
CA THR A 115 2.94 -5.02 0.82
C THR A 115 2.09 -6.24 0.48
N HIS A 116 2.74 -7.39 0.35
CA HIS A 116 2.11 -8.67 0.04
C HIS A 116 2.51 -9.73 1.06
N PRO A 117 1.57 -10.49 1.65
CA PRO A 117 1.86 -11.43 2.74
C PRO A 117 2.39 -12.78 2.25
N ALA A 118 3.37 -12.76 1.34
CA ALA A 118 4.21 -13.88 0.96
C ALA A 118 5.56 -13.39 0.42
N LEU A 119 6.51 -14.32 0.22
CA LEU A 119 7.76 -14.06 -0.48
C LEU A 119 7.54 -14.19 -1.99
N LEU A 120 7.14 -13.08 -2.65
CA LEU A 120 6.98 -13.05 -4.11
C LEU A 120 8.27 -13.51 -4.81
N PRO A 121 8.16 -14.25 -5.94
CA PRO A 121 6.95 -14.51 -6.72
C PRO A 121 6.06 -15.68 -6.20
N ALA A 122 6.35 -16.25 -5.03
CA ALA A 122 5.52 -17.30 -4.46
C ALA A 122 4.18 -16.75 -3.93
N PHE A 123 3.10 -17.48 -4.20
CA PHE A 123 1.74 -17.22 -3.70
C PHE A 123 1.21 -15.80 -4.01
N PRO A 124 1.18 -15.36 -5.29
CA PRO A 124 0.60 -14.06 -5.64
C PRO A 124 -0.91 -14.04 -5.43
N GLY A 125 -1.49 -12.85 -5.31
CA GLY A 125 -2.92 -12.64 -5.20
C GLY A 125 -3.50 -12.79 -3.79
N TRP A 126 -4.82 -12.67 -3.72
CA TRP A 126 -5.56 -12.41 -2.47
C TRP A 126 -5.46 -13.52 -1.40
N HIS A 127 -5.13 -14.74 -1.79
CA HIS A 127 -5.14 -15.92 -0.91
C HIS A 127 -3.75 -16.42 -0.50
N ALA A 128 -2.73 -15.57 -0.63
CA ALA A 128 -1.32 -15.92 -0.39
C ALA A 128 -1.06 -16.73 0.89
N VAL A 129 -1.61 -16.30 2.03
CA VAL A 129 -1.43 -17.00 3.33
C VAL A 129 -2.07 -18.39 3.32
N ARG A 130 -3.28 -18.50 2.75
CA ARG A 130 -3.98 -19.78 2.63
C ARG A 130 -3.21 -20.74 1.72
N GLU A 131 -2.71 -20.23 0.61
CA GLU A 131 -1.92 -21.01 -0.35
C GLU A 131 -0.60 -21.49 0.25
N ALA A 132 0.09 -20.63 1.01
CA ALA A 132 1.31 -21.02 1.74
C ALA A 132 1.03 -22.17 2.74
N LEU A 133 -0.05 -22.07 3.52
CA LEU A 133 -0.46 -23.15 4.44
C LEU A 133 -0.81 -24.44 3.68
N ALA A 134 -1.58 -24.34 2.59
CA ALA A 134 -1.98 -25.49 1.79
C ALA A 134 -0.79 -26.18 1.10
N ALA A 135 0.22 -25.41 0.72
CA ALA A 135 1.47 -25.92 0.15
C ALA A 135 2.38 -26.59 1.19
N GLY A 136 2.11 -26.44 2.49
CA GLY A 136 2.90 -27.05 3.56
C GLY A 136 4.32 -26.50 3.66
N VAL A 137 4.57 -25.26 3.23
CA VAL A 137 5.88 -24.63 3.37
C VAL A 137 6.20 -24.36 4.83
N THR A 138 7.47 -24.46 5.21
CA THR A 138 7.95 -24.14 6.56
C THR A 138 8.34 -22.67 6.71
N THR A 139 8.43 -21.94 5.60
CA THR A 139 8.77 -20.52 5.56
C THR A 139 7.96 -19.83 4.47
N THR A 140 7.33 -18.72 4.85
CA THR A 140 6.72 -17.72 3.96
C THR A 140 7.36 -16.36 4.29
N GLY A 141 6.65 -15.24 4.12
CA GLY A 141 7.13 -13.94 4.53
C GLY A 141 6.21 -12.82 4.13
N THR A 142 6.77 -11.62 4.04
CA THR A 142 6.15 -10.47 3.41
C THR A 142 7.11 -9.87 2.38
N THR A 143 6.53 -9.29 1.33
CA THR A 143 7.26 -8.57 0.28
C THR A 143 6.72 -7.16 0.16
N VAL A 144 7.61 -6.17 0.17
CA VAL A 144 7.33 -4.80 -0.25
C VAL A 144 7.80 -4.64 -1.69
N HIS A 145 6.93 -4.19 -2.58
CA HIS A 145 7.23 -4.02 -4.00
C HIS A 145 6.54 -2.78 -4.57
N VAL A 146 6.99 -2.35 -5.75
CA VAL A 146 6.29 -1.36 -6.56
C VAL A 146 5.09 -2.02 -7.22
N ALA A 147 3.92 -1.41 -7.14
CA ALA A 147 2.70 -1.90 -7.76
C ALA A 147 2.68 -1.55 -9.26
N THR A 148 2.24 -2.52 -10.06
CA THR A 148 2.09 -2.42 -11.52
C THR A 148 0.68 -2.85 -11.92
N LEU A 149 0.31 -2.64 -13.19
CA LEU A 149 -0.94 -3.16 -13.75
C LEU A 149 -1.05 -4.69 -13.65
N GLU A 150 0.08 -5.37 -13.79
CA GLU A 150 0.18 -6.79 -13.50
C GLU A 150 0.30 -6.99 -11.98
N MET A 151 -0.62 -7.76 -11.42
CA MET A 151 -0.74 -8.00 -9.98
C MET A 151 0.52 -8.67 -9.44
N ASP A 152 1.09 -8.10 -8.38
CA ASP A 152 2.25 -8.63 -7.64
C ASP A 152 3.51 -8.91 -8.49
N ALA A 153 3.65 -8.23 -9.63
CA ALA A 153 4.73 -8.46 -10.60
C ALA A 153 5.78 -7.34 -10.67
N GLY A 154 5.58 -6.24 -9.94
CA GLY A 154 6.49 -5.11 -9.99
C GLY A 154 7.80 -5.32 -9.20
N PRO A 155 8.78 -4.41 -9.37
CA PRO A 155 10.07 -4.50 -8.70
C PRO A 155 9.98 -4.67 -7.18
N ILE A 156 10.63 -5.73 -6.66
CA ILE A 156 10.74 -5.98 -5.22
C ILE A 156 11.70 -4.97 -4.60
N LEU A 157 11.27 -4.32 -3.52
CA LEU A 157 12.05 -3.35 -2.75
C LEU A 157 12.65 -3.98 -1.49
N ALA A 158 11.87 -4.82 -0.80
CA ALA A 158 12.31 -5.49 0.41
C ALA A 158 11.50 -6.78 0.64
N GLN A 159 12.11 -7.72 1.35
CA GLN A 159 11.45 -8.96 1.78
C GLN A 159 11.91 -9.34 3.18
N ALA A 160 11.02 -9.96 3.95
CA ALA A 160 11.35 -10.54 5.24
C ALA A 160 10.69 -11.92 5.41
N PRO A 161 11.46 -12.97 5.77
CA PRO A 161 10.91 -14.30 5.96
C PRO A 161 10.14 -14.42 7.28
N VAL A 162 9.11 -15.27 7.28
CA VAL A 162 8.29 -15.60 8.44
C VAL A 162 8.14 -17.12 8.52
N ALA A 163 8.42 -17.70 9.69
CA ALA A 163 8.25 -19.13 9.91
C ALA A 163 6.76 -19.51 9.93
N VAL A 164 6.44 -20.62 9.27
CA VAL A 164 5.13 -21.29 9.39
C VAL A 164 5.24 -22.34 10.48
N LEU A 165 4.48 -22.17 11.55
CA LEU A 165 4.57 -23.01 12.74
C LEU A 165 3.59 -24.19 12.65
N PRO A 166 3.91 -25.33 13.27
CA PRO A 166 2.96 -26.43 13.40
C PRO A 166 1.66 -25.95 14.07
N GLY A 167 0.53 -26.21 13.42
CA GLY A 167 -0.80 -25.83 13.92
C GLY A 167 -1.23 -24.40 13.58
N ASP A 168 -0.47 -23.67 12.76
CA ASP A 168 -0.91 -22.37 12.27
C ASP A 168 -2.25 -22.47 11.51
N THR A 169 -3.08 -21.47 11.76
CA THR A 169 -4.28 -21.16 10.98
C THR A 169 -3.98 -19.98 10.05
N GLU A 170 -4.85 -19.73 9.06
CA GLU A 170 -4.73 -18.56 8.19
C GLU A 170 -4.66 -17.26 9.02
N ALA A 171 -5.47 -17.15 10.07
CA ALA A 171 -5.47 -16.00 10.97
C ALA A 171 -4.16 -15.84 11.76
N THR A 172 -3.64 -16.91 12.37
CA THR A 172 -2.42 -16.82 13.20
C THR A 172 -1.18 -16.58 12.36
N LEU A 173 -1.07 -17.20 11.18
CA LEU A 173 0.04 -16.95 10.27
C LEU A 173 -0.04 -15.53 9.69
N HIS A 174 -1.23 -15.09 9.26
CA HIS A 174 -1.39 -13.75 8.70
C HIS A 174 -1.06 -12.66 9.73
N GLU A 175 -1.47 -12.80 10.99
CA GLU A 175 -1.10 -11.84 12.03
C GLU A 175 0.42 -11.82 12.27
N ARG A 176 1.08 -12.97 12.29
CA ARG A 176 2.55 -13.03 12.41
C ARG A 176 3.26 -12.36 11.23
N ILE A 177 2.72 -12.51 10.02
CA ILE A 177 3.22 -11.78 8.84
C ILE A 177 3.03 -10.27 9.05
N LYS A 178 1.86 -9.83 9.52
CA LYS A 178 1.58 -8.41 9.82
C LYS A 178 2.49 -7.83 10.90
N GLU A 179 2.90 -8.60 11.91
CA GLU A 179 3.92 -8.18 12.88
C GLU A 179 5.21 -7.75 12.19
N VAL A 180 5.66 -8.52 11.20
CA VAL A 180 6.85 -8.20 10.41
C VAL A 180 6.59 -7.03 9.45
N GLU A 181 5.42 -6.97 8.80
CA GLU A 181 5.04 -5.85 7.91
C GLU A 181 5.02 -4.51 8.62
N ARG A 182 4.57 -4.48 9.88
CA ARG A 182 4.55 -3.27 10.71
C ARG A 182 5.94 -2.68 10.97
N THR A 183 7.01 -3.45 10.72
CA THR A 183 8.40 -2.92 10.77
C THR A 183 8.93 -2.70 9.35
N LEU A 184 8.86 -3.74 8.50
CA LEU A 184 9.45 -3.72 7.17
C LEU A 184 8.87 -2.61 6.29
N TYR A 185 7.56 -2.39 6.35
CA TYR A 185 6.90 -1.50 5.40
C TYR A 185 7.17 -0.02 5.67
N PRO A 186 7.04 0.51 6.90
CA PRO A 186 7.47 1.88 7.21
C PRO A 186 8.95 2.14 6.88
N ASP A 187 9.84 1.20 7.20
CA ASP A 187 11.28 1.33 6.90
C ASP A 187 11.53 1.42 5.39
N THR A 188 10.84 0.59 4.60
CA THR A 188 10.95 0.58 3.14
C THR A 188 10.38 1.86 2.54
N ILE A 189 9.24 2.36 3.04
CA ILE A 189 8.67 3.64 2.62
C ILE A 189 9.65 4.78 2.90
N SER A 190 10.24 4.83 4.10
CA SER A 190 11.21 5.86 4.49
C SER A 190 12.43 5.89 3.55
N ALA A 191 13.00 4.72 3.26
CA ALA A 191 14.11 4.59 2.32
C ALA A 191 13.70 5.01 0.89
N PHE A 192 12.50 4.63 0.45
CA PHE A 192 11.98 5.00 -0.87
C PHE A 192 11.78 6.52 -0.99
N LEU A 193 11.13 7.17 -0.01
CA LEU A 193 10.94 8.63 0.00
C LEU A 193 12.26 9.40 -0.04
N SER A 194 13.28 8.90 0.65
CA SER A 194 14.64 9.47 0.62
C SER A 194 15.27 9.40 -0.77
N SER A 195 14.98 8.34 -1.55
CA SER A 195 15.46 8.19 -2.92
C SER A 195 14.73 9.11 -3.91
N VAL A 196 13.44 9.39 -3.67
CA VAL A 196 12.64 10.31 -4.50
C VAL A 196 13.07 11.76 -4.26
N GLY A 197 13.33 12.15 -3.01
CA GLY A 197 13.78 13.50 -2.65
C GLY A 197 15.20 13.85 -3.12
N THR A 198 16.00 12.87 -3.54
CA THR A 198 17.40 13.05 -3.97
C THR A 198 17.59 12.95 -5.50
N GLY A 199 16.52 12.75 -6.28
CA GLY A 199 16.57 12.45 -7.72
C GLY A 199 15.94 13.50 -8.66
N SER A 200 16.81 14.42 -9.13
CA SER A 200 16.86 15.16 -10.42
C SER A 200 15.69 16.06 -10.91
N PRO A 201 15.99 17.29 -11.41
CA PRO A 201 15.00 18.16 -12.05
C PRO A 201 14.42 17.50 -13.29
N ALA A 202 13.16 17.83 -13.57
CA ALA A 202 12.43 17.46 -14.78
C ALA A 202 13.36 17.47 -16.01
N ALA A 203 13.43 16.33 -16.70
CA ALA A 203 14.10 16.23 -17.98
C ALA A 203 13.52 17.27 -18.95
N ALA A 204 14.42 17.88 -19.72
CA ALA A 204 14.22 18.98 -20.66
C ALA A 204 13.19 18.70 -21.77
#